data_AF-A0A0B8PJN5-F1
#
_entry.id   AF-A0A0B8PJN5-F1
#
_cell.length_a   1.000
_cell.length_b   1.000
_cell.length_c   1.000
_cell.angle_alpha   90.00
_cell.angle_beta   90.00
_cell.angle_gamma   90.00
#
_symmetry.space_group_name_H-M   'P 1'
#
loop_
_entity.id
_entity.type
_entity.pdbx_description
1 polymer ?
#
loop_
_entity_poly.entity_id
_entity_poly.type
_entity_poly.pdbx_seq_one_letter_code
_entity_poly.pdbx_strand_id
1 'polypeptide(L)'
;MIKQNLTPPSNNAFSSFLPLRTKDKHYKFCWNSVLGYFVHLLYNKSLFTKNIDDFKGLCQKSFSKNLESDDAGLWNIIDKMYFHNDELFKISPELLIFKATKEELDANSRKLGDMYAGILNGFTVESSSVANLNFLEREIKNEFDKFHVSGKKEAPKVVQTYLPFISEYFKRDLQFLNTKPDYLLNNFNEVIRLYGFLYISQMALNIKTWAYGEPTSKPCFFIVDNERASEERSQVKTMVTINCMTIWSICIHTFHE
;
A
#
# COMPACT_ATOMS: atom_id res chain seq x y z
N MET A 1 -28.49 -14.06 7.57
CA MET A 1 -29.24 -15.08 6.79
C MET A 1 -28.33 -15.60 5.68
N ILE A 2 -27.95 -16.87 5.72
CA ILE A 2 -27.21 -17.52 4.63
C ILE A 2 -28.22 -17.80 3.52
N LYS A 3 -27.99 -17.31 2.30
CA LYS A 3 -28.89 -17.56 1.15
C LYS A 3 -28.99 -19.06 0.91
N GLN A 4 -30.20 -19.60 0.97
CA GLN A 4 -30.45 -21.05 0.85
C GLN A 4 -30.22 -21.59 -0.57
N ASN A 5 -30.12 -20.71 -1.57
CA ASN A 5 -29.87 -21.09 -2.97
C ASN A 5 -28.69 -20.26 -3.50
N LEU A 6 -27.47 -20.72 -3.23
CA LEU A 6 -26.25 -20.16 -3.83
C LEU A 6 -26.08 -20.79 -5.21
N THR A 7 -26.53 -20.10 -6.26
CA THR A 7 -26.14 -20.44 -7.63
C THR A 7 -24.71 -19.94 -7.85
N PRO A 8 -23.72 -20.80 -8.11
CA PRO A 8 -22.37 -20.35 -8.41
C PRO A 8 -22.42 -19.46 -9.66
N PRO A 9 -21.80 -18.27 -9.65
CA PRO A 9 -21.79 -17.40 -10.81
C PRO A 9 -21.06 -18.10 -11.97
N SER A 10 -21.51 -17.87 -13.20
CA SER A 10 -20.91 -18.46 -14.42
C SER A 10 -19.46 -18.05 -14.63
N ASN A 11 -19.05 -16.92 -14.02
CA ASN A 11 -17.67 -16.50 -13.88
C ASN A 11 -17.36 -16.27 -12.40
N ASN A 12 -16.21 -16.75 -11.94
CA ASN A 12 -15.68 -16.41 -10.63
C ASN A 12 -15.40 -14.90 -10.58
N ALA A 13 -16.33 -14.13 -10.01
CA ALA A 13 -16.09 -12.74 -9.69
C ALA A 13 -14.90 -12.69 -8.71
N PHE A 14 -13.85 -11.99 -9.10
CA PHE A 14 -12.63 -11.93 -8.31
C PHE A 14 -12.95 -11.23 -6.99
N SER A 15 -12.88 -11.96 -5.88
CA SER A 15 -13.03 -11.34 -4.57
C SER A 15 -11.76 -10.55 -4.26
N SER A 16 -11.90 -9.32 -3.78
CA SER A 16 -10.80 -8.47 -3.29
C SER A 16 -10.00 -9.09 -2.14
N PHE A 17 -10.41 -10.26 -1.62
CA PHE A 17 -9.77 -10.92 -0.49
C PHE A 17 -8.41 -11.54 -0.80
N LEU A 18 -8.10 -11.89 -2.05
CA LEU A 18 -6.82 -12.50 -2.41
C LEU A 18 -6.33 -11.97 -3.76
N PRO A 19 -5.07 -11.48 -3.83
CA PRO A 19 -4.58 -10.81 -5.03
C PRO A 19 -4.05 -11.75 -6.11
N LEU A 20 -3.81 -13.03 -5.78
CA LEU A 20 -3.07 -13.98 -6.62
C LEU A 20 -3.94 -15.03 -7.32
N ARG A 21 -3.45 -15.50 -8.50
CA ARG A 21 -3.97 -16.65 -9.26
C ARG A 21 -2.86 -17.68 -9.48
N THR A 22 -3.27 -18.93 -9.74
CA THR A 22 -2.44 -20.14 -9.88
C THR A 22 -1.46 -20.20 -11.07
N LYS A 23 -1.22 -19.10 -11.80
CA LYS A 23 -0.32 -19.12 -12.99
C LYS A 23 0.93 -18.29 -12.72
N ASP A 24 2.11 -18.91 -12.86
CA ASP A 24 3.41 -18.36 -12.44
C ASP A 24 3.83 -17.05 -13.12
N LYS A 25 3.38 -16.82 -14.37
CA LYS A 25 3.65 -15.58 -15.11
C LYS A 25 2.97 -14.34 -14.51
N HIS A 26 2.23 -14.48 -13.41
CA HIS A 26 1.46 -13.42 -12.77
C HIS A 26 1.94 -13.03 -11.35
N TYR A 27 3.13 -13.46 -10.93
CA TYR A 27 3.68 -13.13 -9.60
C TYR A 27 4.57 -11.88 -9.55
N LYS A 28 4.78 -11.20 -10.68
CA LYS A 28 5.52 -9.93 -10.67
C LYS A 28 4.60 -8.79 -10.23
N PHE A 29 5.04 -8.07 -9.19
CA PHE A 29 4.38 -6.87 -8.68
C PHE A 29 5.32 -5.67 -8.77
N CYS A 30 4.78 -4.53 -9.18
CA CYS A 30 5.48 -3.26 -9.05
C CYS A 30 5.12 -2.62 -7.72
N TRP A 31 6.00 -2.77 -6.72
CA TRP A 31 5.76 -2.24 -5.38
C TRP A 31 5.63 -0.72 -5.34
N ASN A 32 6.31 0.01 -6.24
CA ASN A 32 6.12 1.45 -6.38
C ASN A 32 4.68 1.79 -6.81
N SER A 33 4.11 1.03 -7.75
CA SER A 33 2.72 1.22 -8.20
C SER A 33 1.72 0.85 -7.12
N VAL A 34 1.96 -0.24 -6.39
CA VAL A 34 1.15 -0.66 -5.23
C VAL A 34 1.19 0.41 -4.13
N LEU A 35 2.37 0.92 -3.80
CA LEU A 35 2.55 1.95 -2.79
C LEU A 35 1.84 3.26 -3.18
N GLY A 36 1.99 3.73 -4.42
CA GLY A 36 1.30 4.95 -4.86
C GLY A 36 -0.22 4.79 -4.85
N TYR A 37 -0.74 3.61 -5.23
CA TYR A 37 -2.17 3.32 -5.16
C TYR A 37 -2.66 3.23 -3.70
N PHE A 38 -1.86 2.61 -2.84
CA PHE A 38 -2.14 2.55 -1.41
C PHE A 38 -2.19 3.95 -0.78
N VAL A 39 -1.25 4.82 -1.11
CA VAL A 39 -1.19 6.22 -0.63
C VAL A 39 -2.42 7.00 -1.10
N HIS A 40 -2.84 6.83 -2.35
CA HIS A 40 -4.09 7.40 -2.86
C HIS A 40 -5.29 7.03 -1.97
N LEU A 41 -5.41 5.75 -1.61
CA LEU A 41 -6.49 5.24 -0.76
C LEU A 41 -6.38 5.77 0.68
N LEU A 42 -5.18 5.69 1.26
CA LEU A 42 -4.92 6.02 2.66
C LEU A 42 -5.19 7.50 2.97
N TYR A 43 -4.75 8.42 2.11
CA TYR A 43 -4.97 9.86 2.30
C TYR A 43 -6.26 10.36 1.62
N ASN A 44 -6.95 9.49 0.88
CA ASN A 44 -8.11 9.84 0.05
C ASN A 44 -7.86 11.08 -0.85
N LYS A 45 -6.69 11.09 -1.50
CA LYS A 45 -6.27 12.17 -2.41
C LYS A 45 -6.16 11.62 -3.82
N SER A 46 -6.77 12.27 -4.80
CA SER A 46 -6.63 11.93 -6.23
C SER A 46 -5.79 13.00 -6.93
N LEU A 47 -4.94 12.58 -7.87
CA LEU A 47 -4.14 13.48 -8.69
C LEU A 47 -5.02 14.11 -9.78
N PHE A 48 -4.93 15.43 -9.97
CA PHE A 48 -5.61 16.12 -11.08
C PHE A 48 -4.98 15.75 -12.44
N THR A 49 -3.65 15.76 -12.52
CA THR A 49 -2.90 15.15 -13.63
C THR A 49 -1.94 14.10 -13.10
N LYS A 50 -1.74 13.03 -13.86
CA LYS A 50 -0.84 11.93 -13.49
C LYS A 50 0.65 12.25 -13.74
N ASN A 51 0.97 13.44 -14.25
CA ASN A 51 2.33 13.76 -14.66
C ASN A 51 3.08 14.54 -13.57
N ILE A 52 4.25 14.03 -13.17
CA ILE A 52 5.17 14.74 -12.27
C ILE A 52 5.69 16.03 -12.90
N ASP A 53 5.84 16.08 -14.22
CA ASP A 53 6.36 17.26 -14.92
C ASP A 53 5.37 18.43 -14.86
N ASP A 54 4.07 18.15 -14.89
CA ASP A 54 3.03 19.17 -14.69
C ASP A 54 3.12 19.75 -13.29
N PHE A 55 3.26 18.89 -12.28
CA PHE A 55 3.43 19.29 -10.89
C PHE A 55 4.72 20.10 -10.67
N LYS A 56 5.83 19.69 -11.30
CA LYS A 56 7.08 20.44 -11.34
C LYS A 56 6.88 21.83 -11.93
N GLY A 57 6.13 21.95 -13.04
CA GLY A 57 5.78 23.23 -13.65
C GLY A 57 4.94 24.14 -12.76
N LEU A 58 4.07 23.58 -11.92
CA LEU A 58 3.32 24.34 -10.90
C LEU A 58 4.24 24.85 -9.80
N CYS A 59 5.13 23.98 -9.28
CA CYS A 59 6.13 24.39 -8.30
C CYS A 59 7.02 25.51 -8.84
N GLN A 60 7.50 25.38 -10.09
CA GLN A 60 8.30 26.43 -10.74
C GLN A 60 7.59 27.77 -10.73
N LYS A 61 6.31 27.78 -11.13
CA LYS A 61 5.50 29.01 -11.15
C LYS A 61 5.29 29.58 -9.75
N SER A 62 5.17 28.75 -8.70
CA SER A 62 5.04 29.24 -7.33
C SER A 62 6.33 29.88 -6.83
N PHE A 63 7.46 29.18 -7.00
CA PHE A 63 8.77 29.71 -6.63
C PHE A 63 9.11 30.99 -7.39
N SER A 64 8.88 31.05 -8.71
CA SER A 64 9.14 32.25 -9.51
C SER A 64 8.29 33.46 -9.14
N LYS A 65 7.16 33.31 -8.43
CA LYS A 65 6.38 34.44 -7.91
C LYS A 65 6.96 35.01 -6.62
N ASN A 66 7.62 34.16 -5.83
CA ASN A 66 8.17 34.50 -4.53
C ASN A 66 9.67 34.90 -4.59
N LEU A 67 10.34 34.60 -5.70
CA LEU A 67 11.74 34.92 -5.94
C LEU A 67 11.91 36.31 -6.57
N GLU A 68 12.93 37.03 -6.14
CA GLU A 68 13.33 38.30 -6.74
C GLU A 68 13.93 38.07 -8.14
N SER A 69 13.87 39.10 -8.99
CA SER A 69 14.25 39.06 -10.41
C SER A 69 15.67 38.52 -10.68
N ASP A 70 16.58 38.70 -9.72
CA ASP A 70 18.00 38.40 -9.85
C ASP A 70 18.34 36.92 -9.56
N ASP A 71 17.39 36.14 -9.02
CA ASP A 71 17.57 34.74 -8.62
C ASP A 71 17.08 33.72 -9.68
N ALA A 72 17.05 34.09 -10.96
CA ALA A 72 16.56 33.22 -12.04
C ALA A 72 17.30 31.85 -12.13
N GLY A 73 18.52 31.75 -11.60
CA GLY A 73 19.28 30.51 -11.52
C GLY A 73 18.89 29.57 -10.37
N LEU A 74 18.18 30.07 -9.34
CA LEU A 74 17.85 29.30 -8.15
C LEU A 74 16.92 28.12 -8.45
N TRP A 75 15.97 28.29 -9.37
CA TRP A 75 15.08 27.20 -9.78
C TRP A 75 15.86 25.98 -10.29
N ASN A 76 16.94 26.18 -11.06
CA ASN A 76 17.75 25.07 -11.56
C ASN A 76 18.41 24.27 -10.43
N ILE A 77 18.69 24.92 -9.30
CA ILE A 77 19.24 24.27 -8.10
C ILE A 77 18.12 23.50 -7.39
N ILE A 78 16.96 24.12 -7.16
CA ILE A 78 15.77 23.49 -6.55
C ILE A 78 15.34 22.26 -7.35
N ASP A 79 15.33 22.38 -8.68
CA ASP A 79 15.00 21.30 -9.61
C ASP A 79 15.94 20.10 -9.41
N LYS A 80 17.25 20.35 -9.38
CA LYS A 80 18.26 19.31 -9.13
C LYS A 80 18.17 18.71 -7.73
N MET A 81 17.79 19.50 -6.73
CA MET A 81 17.68 19.04 -5.34
C MET A 81 16.48 18.12 -5.12
N TYR A 82 15.31 18.44 -5.68
CA TYR A 82 14.07 17.76 -5.31
C TYR A 82 13.45 16.93 -6.43
N PHE A 83 13.56 17.34 -7.69
CA PHE A 83 12.87 16.65 -8.80
C PHE A 83 13.75 15.62 -9.51
N HIS A 84 14.98 15.40 -9.01
CA HIS A 84 15.89 14.37 -9.47
C HIS A 84 16.05 13.28 -8.40
N ASN A 85 16.44 12.07 -8.81
CA ASN A 85 16.76 10.95 -7.92
C ASN A 85 15.68 10.59 -6.88
N ASP A 86 14.41 10.79 -7.20
CA ASP A 86 13.27 10.46 -6.33
C ASP A 86 13.28 11.21 -4.96
N GLU A 87 14.07 12.30 -4.82
CA GLU A 87 14.15 13.11 -3.59
C GLU A 87 12.80 13.75 -3.20
N LEU A 88 11.97 14.09 -4.20
CA LEU A 88 10.59 14.56 -4.01
C LEU A 88 9.78 13.65 -3.09
N PHE A 89 9.99 12.33 -3.19
CA PHE A 89 9.23 11.35 -2.44
C PHE A 89 9.65 11.24 -0.97
N LYS A 90 10.77 11.88 -0.59
CA LYS A 90 11.24 11.93 0.81
C LYS A 90 10.68 13.13 1.57
N ILE A 91 9.99 14.05 0.90
CA ILE A 91 9.42 15.24 1.53
C ILE A 91 8.18 14.88 2.37
N SER A 92 7.25 14.09 1.81
CA SER A 92 6.02 13.72 2.51
C SER A 92 5.51 12.36 2.00
N PRO A 93 4.94 11.51 2.89
CA PRO A 93 4.31 10.26 2.48
C PRO A 93 3.26 10.42 1.37
N GLU A 94 2.62 11.59 1.30
CA GLU A 94 1.54 11.84 0.35
C GLU A 94 2.07 11.98 -1.09
N LEU A 95 3.29 12.49 -1.26
CA LEU A 95 3.94 12.65 -2.57
C LEU A 95 4.26 11.31 -3.24
N LEU A 96 4.28 10.21 -2.48
CA LEU A 96 4.41 8.86 -3.01
C LEU A 96 3.24 8.47 -3.93
N ILE A 97 2.13 9.21 -3.94
CA ILE A 97 1.02 9.00 -4.87
C ILE A 97 1.47 9.03 -6.34
N PHE A 98 2.49 9.83 -6.68
CA PHE A 98 3.07 9.90 -8.02
C PHE A 98 3.83 8.63 -8.40
N LYS A 99 4.15 7.73 -7.47
CA LYS A 99 4.74 6.43 -7.83
C LYS A 99 3.77 5.52 -8.58
N ALA A 100 2.47 5.73 -8.42
CA ALA A 100 1.43 5.01 -9.18
C ALA A 100 1.20 5.56 -10.60
N THR A 101 1.90 6.63 -11.00
CA THR A 101 1.68 7.27 -12.30
C THR A 101 2.75 7.02 -13.33
N LYS A 102 3.92 6.45 -12.95
CA LYS A 102 5.03 6.23 -13.88
C LYS A 102 4.73 5.19 -14.97
N GLU A 103 3.84 4.22 -14.75
CA GLU A 103 3.39 3.25 -15.76
C GLU A 103 1.94 2.79 -15.47
N GLU A 104 1.20 2.29 -16.47
CA GLU A 104 -0.12 1.70 -16.23
C GLU A 104 -0.01 0.63 -15.14
N LEU A 105 -0.79 0.80 -14.06
CA LEU A 105 -0.90 -0.19 -12.99
C LEU A 105 -1.21 -1.55 -13.60
N ASP A 106 -0.20 -2.43 -13.62
CA ASP A 106 -0.38 -3.78 -14.12
C ASP A 106 -1.49 -4.48 -13.33
N ALA A 107 -2.17 -5.42 -13.99
CA ALA A 107 -3.36 -6.03 -13.44
C ALA A 107 -3.12 -6.75 -12.09
N ASN A 108 -1.88 -7.14 -11.77
CA ASN A 108 -1.57 -7.82 -10.51
C ASN A 108 -1.27 -6.82 -9.40
N SER A 109 -0.49 -5.78 -9.67
CA SER A 109 -0.30 -4.67 -8.73
C SER A 109 -1.62 -4.00 -8.36
N ARG A 110 -2.54 -3.87 -9.32
CA ARG A 110 -3.90 -3.39 -9.04
C ARG A 110 -4.66 -4.29 -8.07
N LYS A 111 -4.63 -5.61 -8.27
CA LYS A 111 -5.32 -6.56 -7.37
C LYS A 111 -4.72 -6.55 -5.96
N LEU A 112 -3.40 -6.43 -5.85
CA LEU A 112 -2.73 -6.29 -4.55
C LEU A 112 -3.13 -4.97 -3.88
N GLY A 113 -3.23 -3.90 -4.65
CA GLY A 113 -3.84 -2.65 -4.22
C GLY A 113 -5.28 -2.81 -3.72
N ASP A 114 -6.13 -3.49 -4.48
CA ASP A 114 -7.54 -3.76 -4.12
C ASP A 114 -7.65 -4.60 -2.83
N MET A 115 -6.70 -5.51 -2.60
CA MET A 115 -6.59 -6.24 -1.33
C MET A 115 -6.36 -5.27 -0.18
N TYR A 116 -5.37 -4.37 -0.28
CA TYR A 116 -5.15 -3.36 0.76
C TYR A 116 -6.34 -2.42 0.93
N ALA A 117 -7.03 -2.05 -0.16
CA ALA A 117 -8.28 -1.28 -0.08
C ALA A 117 -9.33 -2.01 0.78
N GLY A 118 -9.46 -3.33 0.59
CA GLY A 118 -10.33 -4.18 1.40
C GLY A 118 -9.88 -4.29 2.86
N ILE A 119 -8.58 -4.28 3.14
CA ILE A 119 -8.05 -4.28 4.52
C ILE A 119 -8.29 -2.91 5.19
N LEU A 120 -8.09 -1.80 4.47
CA LEU A 120 -8.36 -0.45 4.97
C LEU A 120 -9.86 -0.25 5.25
N ASN A 121 -10.73 -0.83 4.42
CA ASN A 121 -12.18 -0.74 4.55
C ASN A 121 -12.67 0.70 4.71
N GLY A 122 -12.27 1.57 3.78
CA GLY A 122 -12.62 2.99 3.80
C GLY A 122 -11.93 3.83 4.89
N PHE A 123 -10.99 3.25 5.65
CA PHE A 123 -10.17 3.99 6.58
C PHE A 123 -9.23 4.97 5.85
N THR A 124 -9.17 6.19 6.34
CA THR A 124 -8.32 7.26 5.81
C THR A 124 -7.63 8.00 6.95
N VAL A 125 -6.42 8.50 6.70
CA VAL A 125 -5.70 9.38 7.64
C VAL A 125 -5.70 10.82 7.13
N GLU A 126 -5.63 11.76 8.08
CA GLU A 126 -5.40 13.16 7.75
C GLU A 126 -3.96 13.38 7.24
N SER A 127 -3.73 14.54 6.62
CA SER A 127 -2.43 14.91 6.07
C SER A 127 -1.32 14.78 7.11
N SER A 128 -0.17 14.30 6.63
CA SER A 128 1.06 14.19 7.41
C SER A 128 1.49 15.53 8.03
N SER A 129 2.15 15.48 9.19
CA SER A 129 2.64 16.69 9.88
C SER A 129 3.69 17.42 9.04
N VAL A 130 3.58 18.76 9.01
CA VAL A 130 4.49 19.68 8.29
C VAL A 130 5.64 20.17 9.20
N ALA A 131 5.66 19.76 10.47
CA ALA A 131 6.54 20.35 11.49
C ALA A 131 8.04 20.26 11.16
N ASN A 132 8.47 19.18 10.50
CA ASN A 132 9.88 18.92 10.20
C ASN A 132 10.33 19.43 8.82
N LEU A 133 9.42 19.98 8.01
CA LEU A 133 9.75 20.40 6.64
C LEU A 133 10.50 21.73 6.64
N ASN A 134 11.55 21.80 5.82
CA ASN A 134 12.24 23.05 5.55
C ASN A 134 11.37 24.01 4.71
N PHE A 135 11.82 25.24 4.50
CA PHE A 135 11.01 26.25 3.80
C PHE A 135 10.71 25.89 2.33
N LEU A 136 11.65 25.25 1.61
CA LEU A 136 11.45 24.79 0.23
C LEU A 136 10.45 23.63 0.19
N GLU A 137 10.63 22.67 1.09
CA GLU A 137 9.75 21.50 1.22
C GLU A 137 8.32 21.89 1.59
N ARG A 138 8.17 22.89 2.48
CA ARG A 138 6.86 23.46 2.80
C ARG A 138 6.19 24.07 1.59
N GLU A 139 6.91 24.82 0.77
CA GLU A 139 6.35 25.40 -0.45
C GLU A 139 5.92 24.31 -1.45
N ILE A 140 6.76 23.29 -1.66
CA ILE A 140 6.41 22.12 -2.50
C ILE A 140 5.16 21.41 -1.96
N LYS A 141 5.09 21.19 -0.65
CA LYS A 141 3.94 20.54 0.00
C LYS A 141 2.66 21.37 -0.11
N ASN A 142 2.76 22.68 0.03
CA ASN A 142 1.63 23.61 -0.13
C ASN A 142 1.08 23.56 -1.55
N GLU A 143 1.95 23.57 -2.56
CA GLU A 143 1.55 23.42 -3.96
C GLU A 143 0.90 22.06 -4.22
N PHE A 144 1.43 20.99 -3.62
CA PHE A 144 0.82 19.67 -3.68
C PHE A 144 -0.59 19.67 -3.08
N ASP A 145 -0.79 20.27 -1.91
CA ASP A 145 -2.10 20.31 -1.27
C ASP A 145 -3.12 21.11 -2.11
N LYS A 146 -2.72 22.22 -2.74
CA LYS A 146 -3.58 22.96 -3.69
C LYS A 146 -3.92 22.12 -4.92
N PHE A 147 -2.92 21.43 -5.48
CA PHE A 147 -3.08 20.55 -6.63
C PHE A 147 -4.11 19.43 -6.38
N HIS A 148 -4.14 18.92 -5.13
CA HIS A 148 -5.01 17.81 -4.74
C HIS A 148 -6.39 18.22 -4.20
N VAL A 149 -6.51 19.32 -3.46
CA VAL A 149 -7.79 19.78 -2.89
C VAL A 149 -8.80 20.14 -3.99
N SER A 150 -8.34 20.41 -5.21
CA SER A 150 -9.20 20.69 -6.36
C SER A 150 -9.86 19.44 -6.99
N GLY A 151 -9.42 18.23 -6.62
CA GLY A 151 -10.03 16.97 -7.07
C GLY A 151 -11.32 16.63 -6.31
N LYS A 152 -12.33 16.07 -6.99
CA LYS A 152 -13.50 15.50 -6.30
C LYS A 152 -13.03 14.39 -5.35
N LYS A 153 -13.21 14.58 -4.03
CA LYS A 153 -12.99 13.51 -3.06
C LYS A 153 -13.96 12.37 -3.37
N GLU A 154 -13.43 11.21 -3.71
CA GLU A 154 -14.26 10.01 -3.81
C GLU A 154 -14.67 9.59 -2.40
N ALA A 155 -15.91 9.11 -2.26
CA ALA A 155 -16.34 8.50 -1.01
C ALA A 155 -15.49 7.24 -0.78
N PRO A 156 -14.90 7.07 0.42
CA PRO A 156 -14.12 5.88 0.73
C PRO A 156 -14.93 4.62 0.48
N LYS A 157 -14.40 3.70 -0.32
CA LYS A 157 -15.08 2.43 -0.61
C LYS A 157 -15.04 1.54 0.62
N VAL A 158 -16.17 1.40 1.29
CA VAL A 158 -16.35 0.45 2.39
C VAL A 158 -16.57 -0.93 1.77
N VAL A 159 -15.62 -1.84 2.00
CA VAL A 159 -15.65 -3.21 1.50
C VAL A 159 -15.51 -4.12 2.70
N GLN A 160 -16.42 -5.09 2.84
CA GLN A 160 -16.35 -6.06 3.92
C GLN A 160 -14.98 -6.74 3.92
N THR A 161 -14.22 -6.60 5.00
CA THR A 161 -12.92 -7.25 5.18
C THR A 161 -13.11 -8.67 5.70
N TYR A 162 -12.34 -9.63 5.19
CA TYR A 162 -12.42 -11.03 5.65
C TYR A 162 -11.77 -11.23 7.03
N LEU A 163 -10.70 -10.48 7.33
CA LEU A 163 -9.98 -10.53 8.61
C LEU A 163 -10.10 -9.19 9.36
N PRO A 164 -11.20 -8.96 10.11
CA PRO A 164 -11.42 -7.69 10.82
C PRO A 164 -10.29 -7.35 11.82
N PHE A 165 -9.76 -8.34 12.54
CA PHE A 165 -8.69 -8.09 13.51
C PHE A 165 -7.40 -7.54 12.86
N ILE A 166 -7.02 -8.02 11.66
CA ILE A 166 -5.86 -7.48 10.92
C ILE A 166 -6.14 -6.05 10.45
N SER A 167 -7.36 -5.79 9.97
CA SER A 167 -7.80 -4.44 9.59
C SER A 167 -7.63 -3.46 10.75
N GLU A 168 -8.06 -3.83 11.96
CA GLU A 168 -7.96 -2.98 13.15
C GLU A 168 -6.51 -2.69 13.57
N TYR A 169 -5.64 -3.70 13.59
CA TYR A 169 -4.21 -3.48 13.88
C TYR A 169 -3.56 -2.59 12.81
N PHE A 170 -3.86 -2.85 11.54
CA PHE A 170 -3.28 -2.08 10.45
C PHE A 170 -3.67 -0.60 10.52
N LYS A 171 -4.94 -0.29 10.79
CA LYS A 171 -5.40 1.09 10.96
C LYS A 171 -4.68 1.80 12.12
N ARG A 172 -4.56 1.13 13.28
CA ARG A 172 -3.89 1.70 14.46
C ARG A 172 -2.42 2.00 14.19
N ASP A 173 -1.72 1.07 13.55
CA ASP A 173 -0.32 1.24 13.21
C ASP A 173 -0.14 2.37 12.17
N LEU A 174 -1.01 2.45 11.16
CA LEU A 174 -0.97 3.55 10.19
C LEU A 174 -1.24 4.91 10.84
N GLN A 175 -2.20 4.99 11.76
CA GLN A 175 -2.45 6.22 12.54
C GLN A 175 -1.21 6.64 13.31
N PHE A 176 -0.57 5.69 14.01
CA PHE A 176 0.64 5.95 14.75
C PHE A 176 1.80 6.38 13.83
N LEU A 177 2.03 5.65 12.74
CA LEU A 177 3.10 5.93 11.79
C LEU A 177 2.91 7.29 11.08
N ASN A 178 1.67 7.71 10.82
CA ASN A 178 1.38 9.01 10.24
C ASN A 178 1.82 10.17 11.15
N THR A 179 1.92 9.96 12.48
CA THR A 179 2.50 10.95 13.40
C THR A 179 4.02 11.11 13.26
N LYS A 180 4.68 10.16 12.59
CA LYS A 180 6.14 10.10 12.39
C LYS A 180 6.47 9.95 10.89
N PRO A 181 6.25 11.01 10.09
CA PRO A 181 6.33 10.93 8.63
C PRO A 181 7.69 10.44 8.12
N ASP A 182 8.80 10.87 8.72
CA ASP A 182 10.16 10.46 8.32
C ASP A 182 10.37 8.94 8.49
N TYR A 183 9.86 8.39 9.60
CA TYR A 183 9.94 6.95 9.85
C TYR A 183 9.05 6.16 8.90
N LEU A 184 7.82 6.66 8.66
CA LEU A 184 6.90 6.05 7.71
C LEU A 184 7.49 6.04 6.29
N LEU A 185 8.07 7.14 5.82
CA LEU A 185 8.69 7.24 4.50
C LEU A 185 9.79 6.20 4.28
N ASN A 186 10.68 6.05 5.26
CA ASN A 186 11.80 5.12 5.17
C ASN A 186 11.37 3.65 5.20
N ASN A 187 10.24 3.33 5.83
CA ASN A 187 9.79 1.96 6.06
C ASN A 187 8.45 1.63 5.37
N PHE A 188 7.93 2.51 4.52
CA PHE A 188 6.54 2.39 4.04
C PHE A 188 6.34 1.08 3.27
N ASN A 189 7.26 0.77 2.35
CA ASN A 189 7.26 -0.48 1.61
C ASN A 189 7.31 -1.69 2.55
N GLU A 190 8.16 -1.67 3.57
CA GLU A 190 8.27 -2.80 4.50
C GLU A 190 7.01 -3.00 5.35
N VAL A 191 6.39 -1.90 5.79
CA VAL A 191 5.12 -1.95 6.54
C VAL A 191 4.01 -2.55 5.69
N ILE A 192 3.82 -2.09 4.45
CA ILE A 192 2.78 -2.67 3.58
C ILE A 192 3.11 -4.12 3.28
N ARG A 193 4.38 -4.46 3.02
CA ARG A 193 4.81 -5.83 2.72
C ARG A 193 4.52 -6.78 3.87
N LEU A 194 4.87 -6.38 5.09
CA LEU A 194 4.60 -7.11 6.32
C LEU A 194 3.10 -7.36 6.48
N TYR A 195 2.27 -6.33 6.32
CA TYR A 195 0.82 -6.48 6.45
C TYR A 195 0.19 -7.33 5.35
N GLY A 196 0.70 -7.27 4.12
CA GLY A 196 0.32 -8.18 3.04
C GLY A 196 0.64 -9.63 3.39
N PHE A 197 1.83 -9.88 3.91
CA PHE A 197 2.25 -11.21 4.38
C PHE A 197 1.37 -11.72 5.53
N LEU A 198 1.17 -10.90 6.58
CA LEU A 198 0.36 -11.28 7.74
C LEU A 198 -1.08 -11.60 7.34
N TYR A 199 -1.66 -10.78 6.47
CA TYR A 199 -3.02 -10.97 5.97
C TYR A 199 -3.16 -12.29 5.19
N ILE A 200 -2.23 -12.59 4.28
CA ILE A 200 -2.27 -13.84 3.50
C ILE A 200 -2.07 -15.07 4.40
N SER A 201 -1.13 -15.02 5.34
CA SER A 201 -0.87 -16.10 6.30
C SER A 201 -2.09 -16.38 7.19
N GLN A 202 -2.69 -15.33 7.76
CA GLN A 202 -3.89 -15.47 8.58
C GLN A 202 -5.12 -15.89 7.77
N MET A 203 -5.22 -15.47 6.50
CA MET A 203 -6.26 -15.92 5.58
C MET A 203 -6.16 -17.45 5.38
N ALA A 204 -4.96 -17.96 5.09
CA ALA A 204 -4.73 -19.39 4.91
C ALA A 204 -5.07 -20.21 6.16
N LEU A 205 -4.81 -19.67 7.36
CA LEU A 205 -5.17 -20.30 8.64
C LEU A 205 -6.68 -20.27 8.92
N ASN A 206 -7.38 -19.23 8.48
CA ASN A 206 -8.80 -19.01 8.78
C ASN A 206 -9.77 -19.53 7.72
N ILE A 207 -9.32 -19.75 6.49
CA ILE A 207 -10.17 -20.17 5.38
C ILE A 207 -10.89 -21.50 5.65
N LYS A 208 -10.29 -22.41 6.42
CA LYS A 208 -10.91 -23.71 6.75
C LYS A 208 -12.05 -23.58 7.76
N THR A 209 -12.07 -22.51 8.55
CA THR A 209 -13.06 -22.29 9.61
C THR A 209 -14.07 -21.20 9.27
N TRP A 210 -14.24 -20.87 7.99
CA TRP A 210 -15.13 -19.81 7.50
C TRP A 210 -16.60 -19.96 7.94
N ALA A 211 -17.04 -21.20 8.21
CA ALA A 211 -18.42 -21.50 8.62
C ALA A 211 -18.67 -21.32 10.12
N TYR A 212 -17.61 -21.22 10.95
CA TYR A 212 -17.73 -21.23 12.42
C TYR A 212 -17.81 -19.85 13.05
N GLY A 213 -18.03 -18.79 12.26
CA GLY A 213 -18.17 -17.42 12.74
C GLY A 213 -17.07 -16.49 12.25
N GLU A 214 -16.85 -15.40 12.97
CA GLU A 214 -15.87 -14.37 12.62
C GLU A 214 -14.42 -14.92 12.76
N PRO A 215 -13.54 -14.69 11.77
CA PRO A 215 -12.15 -15.12 11.85
C PRO A 215 -11.39 -14.49 13.02
N THR A 216 -10.64 -15.30 13.75
CA THR A 216 -9.80 -14.86 14.86
C THR A 216 -8.33 -15.03 14.56
N SER A 217 -7.47 -14.33 15.31
CA SER A 217 -6.02 -14.52 15.22
C SER A 217 -5.65 -15.96 15.56
N LYS A 218 -4.84 -16.57 14.68
CA LYS A 218 -4.30 -17.92 14.87
C LYS A 218 -2.79 -17.87 14.96
N PRO A 219 -2.18 -18.67 15.83
CA PRO A 219 -0.73 -18.72 15.93
C PRO A 219 -0.13 -19.23 14.61
N CYS A 220 0.87 -18.51 14.11
CA CYS A 220 1.64 -18.85 12.92
C CYS A 220 3.06 -19.22 13.36
N PHE A 221 3.43 -20.48 13.19
CA PHE A 221 4.76 -20.97 13.56
C PHE A 221 5.62 -21.11 12.32
N PHE A 222 6.85 -20.60 12.39
CA PHE A 222 7.86 -20.75 11.35
C PHE A 222 8.77 -21.90 11.73
N ILE A 223 8.88 -22.89 10.85
CA ILE A 223 9.88 -23.95 10.99
C ILE A 223 11.14 -23.45 10.31
N VAL A 224 12.18 -23.19 11.10
CA VAL A 224 13.47 -22.67 10.62
C VAL A 224 14.34 -23.80 10.04
N ASP A 225 14.19 -25.03 10.55
CA ASP A 225 14.94 -26.20 10.09
C ASP A 225 14.15 -27.06 9.10
N ASN A 226 14.65 -27.12 7.87
CA ASN A 226 14.03 -27.89 6.79
C ASN A 226 14.13 -29.42 7.03
N GLU A 227 15.16 -29.88 7.75
CA GLU A 227 15.40 -31.31 7.99
C GLU A 227 14.42 -31.94 9.00
N ARG A 228 13.96 -31.18 10.01
CA ARG A 228 12.98 -31.66 11.02
C ARG A 228 11.51 -31.48 10.62
N ALA A 229 11.25 -30.75 9.55
CA ALA A 229 9.90 -30.36 9.14
C ALA A 229 9.01 -31.53 8.70
N SER A 230 9.57 -32.71 8.38
CA SER A 230 8.78 -33.89 7.97
C SER A 230 8.26 -34.69 9.17
N GLU A 231 9.08 -34.84 10.21
CA GLU A 231 8.76 -35.66 11.40
C GLU A 231 7.74 -34.96 12.31
N GLU A 232 7.87 -33.65 12.51
CA GLU A 232 7.02 -32.88 13.42
C GLU A 232 5.61 -32.58 12.86
N ARG A 233 5.40 -32.71 11.53
CA ARG A 233 4.08 -32.52 10.87
C ARG A 233 2.98 -33.36 11.50
N SER A 234 3.32 -34.56 11.95
CA SER A 234 2.39 -35.52 12.53
C SER A 234 1.92 -35.16 13.95
N GLN A 235 2.77 -34.46 14.71
CA GLN A 235 2.49 -33.94 16.07
C GLN A 235 1.74 -32.60 16.03
N VAL A 236 1.75 -31.96 14.86
CA VAL A 236 1.29 -30.59 14.61
C VAL A 236 -0.02 -30.59 13.77
N LYS A 237 -0.86 -31.62 13.93
CA LYS A 237 -2.09 -31.86 13.12
C LYS A 237 -3.13 -30.73 13.13
N THR A 238 -3.11 -29.84 14.14
CA THR A 238 -4.03 -28.70 14.25
C THR A 238 -3.47 -27.41 13.62
N MET A 239 -2.22 -27.40 13.18
CA MET A 239 -1.59 -26.22 12.60
C MET A 239 -1.60 -26.30 11.08
N VAL A 240 -1.77 -25.16 10.41
CA VAL A 240 -1.29 -25.07 9.02
C VAL A 240 0.22 -25.02 9.15
N THR A 241 0.87 -26.17 8.93
CA THR A 241 2.26 -26.18 8.51
C THR A 241 2.28 -25.38 7.21
N ILE A 242 2.69 -24.11 7.30
CA ILE A 242 3.09 -23.38 6.11
C ILE A 242 4.30 -24.14 5.60
N ASN A 243 4.07 -25.05 4.66
CA ASN A 243 5.15 -25.73 3.99
C ASN A 243 5.94 -24.60 3.32
N CYS A 244 7.13 -24.32 3.86
CA CYS A 244 7.99 -23.20 3.52
C CYS A 244 8.52 -23.33 2.07
N MET A 245 7.84 -24.02 1.17
CA MET A 245 8.13 -24.06 -0.25
C MET A 245 6.99 -23.46 -1.08
N THR A 246 5.72 -23.62 -0.70
CA THR A 246 4.61 -23.17 -1.56
C THR A 246 4.21 -21.72 -1.28
N ILE A 247 4.05 -21.36 0.00
CA ILE A 247 3.88 -19.95 0.39
C ILE A 247 5.24 -19.23 0.35
N TRP A 248 6.36 -19.93 0.60
CA TRP A 248 7.69 -19.31 0.48
C TRP A 248 8.09 -19.07 -0.97
N SER A 249 7.77 -19.93 -1.96
CA SER A 249 7.97 -19.56 -3.38
C SER A 249 7.03 -18.43 -3.83
N ILE A 250 5.80 -18.39 -3.32
CA ILE A 250 4.87 -17.29 -3.60
C ILE A 250 5.35 -15.99 -2.90
N CYS A 251 5.83 -16.05 -1.66
CA CYS A 251 6.25 -14.89 -0.88
C CYS A 251 7.67 -14.44 -1.23
N ILE A 252 8.64 -15.31 -1.49
CA ILE A 252 9.98 -14.92 -1.94
C ILE A 252 9.91 -14.25 -3.31
N HIS A 253 9.17 -14.82 -4.28
CA HIS A 253 9.05 -14.16 -5.59
C HIS A 253 8.19 -12.89 -5.55
N THR A 254 7.32 -12.72 -4.55
CA THR A 254 6.48 -11.51 -4.41
C THR A 254 7.13 -10.41 -3.57
N PHE A 255 7.96 -10.75 -2.59
CA PHE A 255 8.48 -9.83 -1.57
C PHE A 255 10.00 -9.63 -1.59
N HIS A 256 10.76 -10.37 -2.41
CA HIS A 256 12.23 -10.28 -2.49
C HIS A 256 12.78 -9.64 -3.79
N GLU A 257 11.92 -9.04 -4.61
CA GLU A 257 12.28 -8.07 -5.67
C GLU A 257 11.80 -6.66 -5.31
#